data_AF-A0A662GR63-F1
#
_entry.id   AF-A0A662GR63-F1
#
_cell.length_a   1.000
_cell.length_b   1.000
_cell.length_c   1.000
_cell.angle_alpha   90.00
_cell.angle_beta   90.00
_cell.angle_gamma   90.00
#
_symmetry.space_group_name_H-M   'P 1'
#
loop_
_entity.id
_entity.type
_entity.pdbx_description
1 polymer ?
#
loop_
_entity_poly.entity_id
_entity_poly.type
_entity_poly.pdbx_seq_one_letter_code
_entity_poly.pdbx_strand_id
1 'polypeptide(L)'
;MGAASYFAKKLAVLVITLLIASYLTILIANMGGFIDDMIKSMLLEDITIEVKRNPQYRNLPPVEQKKIIDAIYEVRIKQKGLDKPFIERSLIYLVDALSLNLGRAMFLTSDTGSRNVRDIIIERLPVTVMLFTTATVLNFILGLLLGIYISMRPGSLIDKFVIFAAVVFSVIPAWFYGIFMIL
;
A
#
# COMPACT_ATOMS: atom_id res chain seq x y z
N MET A 1 8.33 -18.86 -35.45
CA MET A 1 7.87 -17.69 -34.68
C MET A 1 9.09 -16.92 -34.21
N GLY A 2 9.33 -15.70 -34.69
CA GLY A 2 10.57 -14.95 -34.40
C GLY A 2 10.61 -14.38 -32.98
N ALA A 3 11.81 -14.12 -32.46
CA ALA A 3 12.03 -13.56 -31.11
C ALA A 3 11.17 -12.31 -30.84
N ALA A 4 11.00 -11.42 -31.83
CA ALA A 4 10.13 -10.24 -31.72
C ALA A 4 8.68 -10.57 -31.37
N SER A 5 8.11 -11.63 -31.97
CA SER A 5 6.73 -12.06 -31.68
C SER A 5 6.58 -12.66 -30.28
N TYR A 6 7.63 -13.28 -29.75
CA TYR A 6 7.66 -13.79 -28.37
C TYR A 6 7.71 -12.64 -27.36
N PHE A 7 8.61 -11.67 -27.58
CA PHE A 7 8.71 -10.49 -26.71
C PHE A 7 7.42 -9.67 -26.71
N ALA A 8 6.80 -9.44 -27.87
CA ALA A 8 5.53 -8.73 -27.96
C ALA A 8 4.41 -9.45 -27.19
N LYS A 9 4.28 -10.78 -27.33
CA LYS A 9 3.31 -11.57 -26.56
C LYS A 9 3.58 -11.48 -25.06
N LYS A 10 4.85 -11.59 -24.64
CA LYS A 10 5.22 -11.52 -23.22
C LYS A 10 4.91 -10.14 -22.63
N LEU A 11 5.21 -9.07 -23.37
CA LEU A 11 4.88 -7.70 -22.95
C LEU A 11 3.37 -7.50 -22.83
N ALA A 12 2.59 -7.97 -23.82
CA ALA A 12 1.13 -7.89 -23.78
C ALA A 12 0.57 -8.62 -22.57
N VAL A 13 1.05 -9.84 -22.28
CA VAL A 13 0.65 -10.59 -21.08
C VAL A 13 0.98 -9.81 -19.82
N LEU A 14 2.19 -9.26 -19.69
CA LEU A 14 2.58 -8.47 -18.50
C LEU A 14 1.69 -7.24 -18.30
N VAL A 15 1.39 -6.51 -19.37
CA VAL A 15 0.50 -5.33 -19.31
C VAL A 15 -0.90 -5.75 -18.88
N ILE A 16 -1.46 -6.81 -19.47
CA ILE A 16 -2.79 -7.33 -19.11
C ILE A 16 -2.80 -7.77 -17.64
N THR A 17 -1.79 -8.53 -17.21
CA THR A 17 -1.67 -8.96 -15.81
C THR A 17 -1.60 -7.77 -14.86
N LEU A 18 -0.82 -6.74 -15.20
CA LEU A 18 -0.73 -5.51 -14.40
C LEU A 18 -2.09 -4.81 -14.30
N LEU A 19 -2.77 -4.60 -15.43
CA LEU A 19 -4.09 -3.95 -15.46
C LEU A 19 -5.11 -4.70 -14.59
N ILE A 20 -5.16 -6.03 -14.72
CA ILE A 20 -6.06 -6.88 -13.93
C ILE A 20 -5.68 -6.80 -12.45
N ALA A 21 -4.39 -6.95 -12.10
CA ALA A 21 -3.93 -6.92 -10.72
C ALA A 21 -4.20 -5.55 -10.05
N SER A 22 -3.95 -4.45 -10.76
CA SER A 22 -4.23 -3.10 -10.28
C SER A 22 -5.74 -2.88 -10.10
N TYR A 23 -6.56 -3.29 -11.06
CA TYR A 23 -8.00 -3.13 -10.96
C TYR A 23 -8.60 -3.99 -9.83
N LEU A 24 -8.16 -5.24 -9.69
CA LEU A 24 -8.55 -6.11 -8.57
C LEU A 24 -8.13 -5.49 -7.24
N THR A 25 -6.95 -4.91 -7.15
CA THR A 25 -6.48 -4.23 -5.94
C THR A 25 -7.41 -3.06 -5.60
N ILE A 26 -7.85 -2.26 -6.57
CA ILE A 26 -8.82 -1.17 -6.35
C ILE A 26 -10.16 -1.71 -5.83
N LEU A 27 -10.66 -2.80 -6.41
CA LEU A 27 -11.92 -3.42 -5.98
C LEU A 27 -11.83 -3.95 -4.55
N ILE A 28 -10.74 -4.67 -4.24
CA ILE A 28 -10.50 -5.24 -2.91
C ILE A 28 -10.28 -4.13 -1.88
N ALA A 29 -9.49 -3.11 -2.24
CA ALA A 29 -9.20 -1.98 -1.37
C ALA A 29 -10.45 -1.17 -1.02
N ASN A 30 -11.44 -1.07 -1.92
CA ASN A 30 -12.72 -0.42 -1.61
C ASN A 30 -13.55 -1.19 -0.56
N MET A 31 -13.21 -2.45 -0.27
CA MET A 31 -13.89 -3.30 0.73
C MET A 31 -15.42 -3.31 0.55
N GLY A 32 -15.89 -3.45 -0.70
CA GLY A 32 -17.32 -3.47 -1.00
C GLY A 32 -18.08 -2.16 -0.73
N GLY A 33 -17.36 -1.03 -0.61
CA GLY A 33 -17.95 0.29 -0.31
C GLY A 33 -17.71 0.75 1.13
N PHE A 34 -17.16 -0.10 2.01
CA PHE A 34 -16.87 0.26 3.39
C PHE A 34 -15.95 1.48 3.52
N ILE A 35 -14.97 1.62 2.61
CA ILE A 35 -14.09 2.80 2.58
C ILE A 35 -14.88 4.07 2.25
N ASP A 36 -15.86 4.01 1.35
CA ASP A 36 -16.69 5.16 1.00
C ASP A 36 -17.52 5.62 2.19
N ASP A 37 -18.12 4.68 2.91
CA ASP A 37 -18.91 4.95 4.11
C ASP A 37 -18.04 5.49 5.25
N MET A 38 -16.83 4.97 5.40
CA MET A 38 -15.84 5.49 6.33
C MET A 38 -15.47 6.94 5.99
N ILE A 39 -15.18 7.25 4.73
CA ILE A 39 -14.83 8.62 4.29
C ILE A 39 -16.02 9.56 4.49
N LYS A 40 -17.25 9.13 4.18
CA LYS A 40 -18.47 9.91 4.42
C LYS A 40 -18.68 10.19 5.90
N SER A 41 -18.44 9.20 6.75
CA SER A 41 -18.57 9.33 8.21
C SER A 41 -17.53 10.30 8.79
N MET A 42 -16.26 10.16 8.40
CA MET A 42 -15.20 11.11 8.76
C MET A 42 -15.53 12.53 8.29
N LEU A 43 -16.04 12.66 7.07
CA LEU A 43 -16.42 13.95 6.50
C LEU A 43 -17.55 14.62 7.28
N LEU A 44 -18.59 13.86 7.64
CA LEU A 44 -19.70 14.34 8.46
C LEU A 44 -19.23 14.79 9.84
N GLU A 45 -18.35 14.02 10.46
CA GLU A 45 -17.76 14.34 11.75
C GLU A 45 -16.94 15.64 11.68
N ASP A 46 -16.03 15.74 10.71
CA ASP A 46 -15.20 16.92 10.48
C ASP A 46 -16.05 18.19 10.29
N ILE A 47 -17.08 18.12 9.43
CA ILE A 47 -17.99 19.25 9.18
C ILE A 47 -18.76 19.61 10.46
N THR A 48 -19.26 18.60 11.19
CA THR A 48 -20.01 18.83 12.43
C THR A 48 -19.14 19.54 13.46
N ILE A 49 -17.90 19.11 13.63
CA ILE A 49 -16.92 19.75 14.53
C ILE A 49 -16.63 21.18 14.07
N GLU A 50 -16.40 21.37 12.77
CA GLU A 50 -16.10 22.67 12.17
C GLU A 50 -17.24 23.67 12.39
N VAL A 51 -18.48 23.28 12.11
CA VAL A 51 -19.68 24.11 12.29
C VAL A 51 -19.90 24.45 13.77
N LYS A 52 -19.79 23.48 14.67
CA LYS A 52 -19.96 23.71 16.12
C LYS A 52 -18.85 24.61 16.70
N ARG A 53 -17.63 24.50 16.18
CA ARG A 53 -16.49 25.30 16.62
C ARG A 53 -16.57 26.73 16.08
N ASN A 54 -17.17 26.95 14.91
CA ASN A 54 -17.28 28.27 14.29
C ASN A 54 -18.18 29.22 15.13
N PRO A 55 -17.67 30.37 15.60
CA PRO A 55 -18.45 31.35 16.35
C PRO A 55 -19.72 31.83 15.64
N GLN A 56 -19.75 31.84 14.31
CA GLN A 56 -20.91 32.27 13.53
C GLN A 56 -22.10 31.29 13.62
N TYR A 57 -21.84 30.00 13.71
CA TYR A 57 -22.89 28.97 13.64
C TYR A 57 -23.23 28.36 15.00
N ARG A 58 -22.33 28.49 15.98
CA ARG A 58 -22.45 27.87 17.31
C ARG A 58 -23.75 28.20 18.03
N ASN A 59 -24.24 29.43 17.90
CA ASN A 59 -25.41 29.93 18.62
C ASN A 59 -26.73 29.74 17.86
N LEU A 60 -26.67 29.24 16.62
CA LEU A 60 -27.88 29.01 15.83
C LEU A 60 -28.69 27.86 16.42
N PRO A 61 -30.02 27.84 16.23
CA PRO A 61 -30.85 26.70 16.59
C PRO A 61 -30.32 25.40 15.95
N PRO A 62 -30.42 24.24 16.63
CA PRO A 62 -29.90 22.96 16.11
C PRO A 62 -30.41 22.59 14.71
N VAL A 63 -31.64 23.00 14.38
CA VAL A 63 -32.26 22.78 13.06
C VAL A 63 -31.55 23.56 11.95
N GLU A 64 -31.12 24.78 12.22
CA GLU A 64 -30.37 25.60 11.26
C GLU A 64 -28.93 25.12 11.11
N GLN A 65 -28.29 24.71 12.22
CA GLN A 65 -26.95 24.10 12.17
C GLN A 65 -26.95 22.86 11.28
N LYS A 66 -27.97 22.00 11.41
CA LYS A 66 -28.10 20.79 10.58
C LYS A 66 -28.20 21.14 9.09
N LYS A 67 -29.01 22.14 8.71
CA LYS A 67 -29.11 22.58 7.31
C LYS A 67 -27.77 23.04 6.74
N ILE A 68 -26.98 23.76 7.54
CA ILE A 68 -25.64 24.21 7.12
C ILE A 68 -24.69 23.01 6.96
N ILE A 69 -24.71 22.07 7.92
CA ILE A 69 -23.91 20.84 7.85
C ILE A 69 -24.24 20.05 6.59
N ASP A 70 -25.53 19.82 6.33
CA ASP A 70 -26.00 19.07 5.16
C ASP A 70 -25.58 19.78 3.86
N ALA A 71 -25.69 21.10 3.79
CA ALA A 71 -25.26 21.88 2.62
C ALA A 71 -23.75 21.79 2.35
N ILE A 72 -22.92 21.88 3.40
CA ILE A 72 -21.46 21.74 3.27
C ILE A 72 -21.10 20.30 2.87
N TYR A 73 -21.79 19.32 3.45
CA TYR A 73 -21.56 17.90 3.19
C TYR A 73 -21.80 17.55 1.72
N GLU A 74 -22.93 17.99 1.14
CA GLU A 74 -23.25 17.79 -0.28
C GLU A 74 -22.16 18.35 -1.22
N VAL A 75 -21.63 19.54 -0.91
CA VAL A 75 -20.55 20.14 -1.70
C VAL A 75 -19.26 19.32 -1.60
N ARG A 76 -18.89 18.87 -0.39
CA ARG A 76 -17.64 18.11 -0.18
C ARG A 76 -17.71 16.69 -0.74
N ILE A 77 -18.88 16.05 -0.73
CA ILE A 77 -19.09 14.76 -1.39
C ILE A 77 -18.80 14.87 -2.89
N LYS A 78 -19.37 15.89 -3.55
CA LYS A 78 -19.19 16.12 -4.99
C LYS A 78 -17.73 16.44 -5.33
N GLN A 79 -17.06 17.22 -4.50
CA GLN A 79 -15.62 17.49 -4.67
C GLN A 79 -14.75 16.24 -4.58
N LYS A 80 -15.17 15.24 -3.78
CA LYS A 80 -14.51 13.94 -3.67
C LYS A 80 -15.00 12.92 -4.71
N GLY A 81 -15.99 13.28 -5.53
CA GLY A 81 -16.63 12.39 -6.50
C GLY A 81 -17.43 11.24 -5.88
N LEU A 82 -17.70 11.28 -4.57
CA LEU A 82 -18.41 10.21 -3.85
C LEU A 82 -19.91 10.13 -4.19
N ASP A 83 -20.40 11.08 -4.98
CA ASP A 83 -21.73 11.10 -5.61
C ASP A 83 -21.83 10.20 -6.85
N LYS A 84 -20.70 9.83 -7.45
CA LYS A 84 -20.65 9.02 -8.66
C LYS A 84 -20.69 7.51 -8.38
N PRO A 85 -21.22 6.69 -9.30
CA PRO A 85 -21.15 5.24 -9.20
C PRO A 85 -19.71 4.75 -9.04
N PHE A 86 -19.49 3.78 -8.16
CA PHE A 86 -18.15 3.28 -7.85
C PHE A 86 -17.39 2.77 -9.08
N ILE A 87 -18.08 2.16 -10.05
CA ILE A 87 -17.45 1.67 -11.29
C ILE A 87 -16.86 2.81 -12.13
N GLU A 88 -17.49 3.98 -12.18
CA GLU A 88 -16.92 5.14 -12.87
C GLU A 88 -15.65 5.60 -12.14
N ARG A 89 -15.71 5.67 -10.81
CA ARG A 89 -14.57 6.09 -9.99
C ARG A 89 -13.41 5.10 -10.03
N SER A 90 -13.69 3.79 -10.04
CA SER A 90 -12.66 2.75 -10.05
C SER A 90 -11.85 2.77 -11.35
N LEU A 91 -12.46 3.16 -12.47
CA LEU A 91 -11.74 3.39 -13.73
C LEU A 91 -10.84 4.62 -13.65
N ILE A 92 -11.30 5.71 -13.03
CA ILE A 92 -10.46 6.89 -12.77
C ILE A 92 -9.26 6.50 -11.88
N TYR A 93 -9.51 5.75 -10.79
CA TYR A 93 -8.45 5.24 -9.93
C TYR A 93 -7.46 4.34 -10.65
N LEU A 94 -7.90 3.55 -11.63
CA LEU A 94 -7.02 2.72 -12.44
C LEU A 94 -6.10 3.60 -13.31
N VAL A 95 -6.64 4.62 -13.98
CA VAL A 95 -5.85 5.56 -14.78
C VAL A 95 -4.86 6.34 -13.91
N ASP A 96 -5.31 6.82 -12.75
CA ASP A 96 -4.47 7.50 -11.77
C ASP A 96 -3.35 6.59 -11.25
N ALA A 97 -3.65 5.32 -10.94
CA ALA A 97 -2.66 4.34 -10.51
C ALA A 97 -1.60 4.06 -11.58
N LEU A 98 -2.02 3.88 -12.84
CA LEU A 98 -1.11 3.61 -13.96
C LEU A 98 -0.26 4.83 -14.34
N SER A 99 -0.78 6.04 -14.14
CA SER A 99 -0.04 7.29 -14.33
C SER A 99 0.79 7.71 -13.11
N LEU A 100 0.80 6.89 -12.05
CA LEU A 100 1.47 7.16 -10.78
C LEU A 100 0.95 8.43 -10.06
N ASN A 101 -0.27 8.86 -10.41
CA ASN A 101 -0.99 9.93 -9.73
C ASN A 101 -1.78 9.37 -8.53
N LEU A 102 -1.07 8.97 -7.48
CA LEU A 102 -1.67 8.25 -6.34
C LEU A 102 -2.42 9.16 -5.33
N GLY A 103 -2.48 10.47 -5.60
CA GLY A 103 -3.19 11.42 -4.76
C GLY A 103 -2.51 11.72 -3.41
N ARG A 104 -3.33 12.02 -2.40
CA ARG A 104 -2.88 12.44 -1.06
C ARG A 104 -3.23 11.40 0.00
N ALA A 105 -2.29 11.13 0.90
CA ALA A 105 -2.45 10.21 2.00
C ALA A 105 -3.37 10.78 3.10
N MET A 106 -4.19 9.89 3.70
CA MET A 106 -5.10 10.26 4.79
C MET A 106 -4.39 10.35 6.14
N PHE A 107 -3.52 9.38 6.45
CA PHE A 107 -2.89 9.24 7.77
C PHE A 107 -1.36 9.33 7.75
N LEU A 108 -0.76 9.29 6.56
CA LEU A 108 0.69 9.30 6.40
C LEU A 108 1.17 10.65 5.90
N THR A 109 2.35 11.04 6.34
CA THR A 109 3.10 12.20 5.86
C THR A 109 4.52 11.77 5.54
N SER A 110 5.12 12.46 4.59
CA SER A 110 6.52 12.30 4.22
C SER A 110 7.41 12.90 5.32
N ASP A 111 8.69 12.58 5.34
CA ASP A 111 9.65 13.13 6.32
C ASP A 111 9.79 14.65 6.15
N THR A 112 9.47 15.19 4.97
CA THR A 112 9.39 16.64 4.71
C THR A 112 8.01 17.25 5.02
N GLY A 113 7.06 16.46 5.53
CA GLY A 113 5.69 16.89 5.85
C GLY A 113 4.71 16.88 4.68
N SER A 114 5.09 16.37 3.50
CA SER A 114 4.18 16.27 2.35
C SER A 114 3.12 15.19 2.58
N ARG A 115 1.88 15.46 2.17
CA ARG A 115 0.81 14.44 2.13
C ARG A 115 0.68 13.76 0.77
N ASN A 116 1.47 14.13 -0.24
CA ASN A 116 1.40 13.48 -1.54
C ASN A 116 1.98 12.07 -1.43
N VAL A 117 1.24 11.07 -1.91
CA VAL A 117 1.65 9.66 -1.81
C VAL A 117 2.95 9.40 -2.60
N ARG A 118 3.12 10.08 -3.73
CA ARG A 118 4.35 9.99 -4.54
C ARG A 118 5.59 10.40 -3.75
N ASP A 119 5.53 11.50 -3.01
CA ASP A 119 6.67 12.01 -2.23
C ASP A 119 7.02 11.02 -1.12
N ILE A 120 6.01 10.53 -0.40
CA ILE A 120 6.16 9.51 0.65
C ILE A 120 6.87 8.25 0.12
N ILE A 121 6.46 7.76 -1.06
CA ILE A 121 7.06 6.56 -1.66
C ILE A 121 8.51 6.83 -2.07
N ILE A 122 8.78 7.95 -2.74
CA ILE A 122 10.13 8.27 -3.25
C ILE A 122 11.13 8.44 -2.10
N GLU A 123 10.72 9.01 -0.96
CA GLU A 123 11.60 9.13 0.20
C GLU A 123 11.98 7.77 0.80
N ARG A 124 11.06 6.79 0.82
CA ARG A 124 11.30 5.47 1.41
C ARG A 124 12.00 4.50 0.47
N LEU A 125 11.76 4.63 -0.84
CA LEU A 125 12.21 3.68 -1.86
C LEU A 125 13.73 3.44 -1.88
N PRO A 126 14.61 4.46 -1.80
CA PRO A 126 16.06 4.25 -1.77
C PRO A 126 16.53 3.39 -0.60
N VAL A 127 15.98 3.62 0.60
CA VAL A 127 16.34 2.86 1.80
C VAL A 127 15.86 1.42 1.68
N THR A 128 14.65 1.20 1.18
CA THR A 128 14.13 -0.16 0.92
C THR A 128 14.98 -0.90 -0.10
N VAL A 129 15.35 -0.26 -1.21
CA VAL A 129 16.22 -0.84 -2.24
C VAL A 129 17.58 -1.17 -1.64
N MET A 130 18.21 -0.25 -0.91
CA MET A 130 19.50 -0.47 -0.29
C MET A 130 19.47 -1.65 0.69
N LEU A 131 18.46 -1.70 1.58
CA LEU A 131 18.29 -2.78 2.54
C LEU A 131 18.06 -4.14 1.84
N PHE A 132 17.13 -4.18 0.89
CA PHE A 132 16.77 -5.41 0.16
C PHE A 132 17.94 -5.94 -0.65
N THR A 133 18.62 -5.06 -1.41
CA THR A 133 19.77 -5.45 -2.23
C THR A 133 20.92 -5.95 -1.36
N THR A 134 21.24 -5.25 -0.26
CA THR A 134 22.32 -5.67 0.64
C THR A 134 22.01 -7.03 1.29
N ALA A 135 20.81 -7.20 1.82
CA ALA A 135 20.38 -8.47 2.41
C ALA A 135 20.40 -9.61 1.39
N THR A 136 19.94 -9.37 0.17
CA THR A 136 19.91 -10.37 -0.90
C THR A 136 21.32 -10.78 -1.33
N VAL A 137 22.24 -9.82 -1.49
CA VAL A 137 23.63 -10.10 -1.85
C VAL A 137 24.32 -10.90 -0.76
N LEU A 138 24.17 -10.52 0.50
CA LEU A 138 24.72 -11.27 1.63
C LEU A 138 24.15 -12.68 1.70
N ASN A 139 22.84 -12.83 1.56
CA ASN A 139 22.18 -14.13 1.57
C ASN A 139 22.68 -15.02 0.42
N PHE A 140 22.83 -14.45 -0.79
CA PHE A 140 23.36 -15.17 -1.94
C PHE A 140 24.80 -15.64 -1.71
N ILE A 141 25.69 -14.77 -1.24
CA ILE A 141 27.10 -15.11 -1.00
C ILE A 141 27.21 -16.18 0.09
N LEU A 142 26.56 -15.96 1.24
CA LEU A 142 26.62 -16.90 2.36
C LEU A 142 25.99 -18.25 1.99
N GLY A 143 24.82 -18.23 1.34
CA GLY A 143 24.12 -19.43 0.88
C GLY A 143 24.94 -20.22 -0.13
N LEU A 144 25.59 -19.55 -1.09
CA LEU A 144 26.45 -20.18 -2.07
C LEU A 144 27.68 -20.84 -1.41
N LEU A 145 28.39 -20.11 -0.54
CA LEU A 145 29.58 -20.61 0.13
C LEU A 145 29.26 -21.81 1.04
N LEU A 146 28.22 -21.70 1.87
CA LEU A 146 27.78 -22.78 2.75
C LEU A 146 27.27 -23.98 1.94
N GLY A 147 26.49 -23.74 0.88
CA GLY A 147 25.97 -24.78 0.01
C GLY A 147 27.07 -25.58 -0.66
N ILE A 148 28.08 -24.90 -1.24
CA ILE A 148 29.25 -25.57 -1.82
C ILE A 148 29.99 -26.38 -0.76
N TYR A 149 30.30 -25.77 0.39
CA TYR A 149 31.07 -26.42 1.45
C TYR A 149 30.40 -27.71 1.97
N ILE A 150 29.09 -27.68 2.18
CA ILE A 150 28.32 -28.82 2.68
C ILE A 150 28.19 -29.90 1.61
N SER A 151 27.98 -29.52 0.34
CA SER A 151 27.84 -30.47 -0.77
C SER A 151 29.09 -31.35 -0.96
N MET A 152 30.26 -30.86 -0.56
CA MET A 152 31.52 -31.61 -0.64
C MET A 152 31.69 -32.63 0.50
N ARG A 153 30.89 -32.56 1.58
CA ARG A 153 31.03 -33.40 2.78
C ARG A 153 29.66 -33.88 3.30
N PRO A 154 28.92 -34.66 2.50
CA PRO A 154 27.59 -35.14 2.88
C PRO A 154 27.64 -36.02 4.13
N GLY A 155 26.66 -35.88 5.02
CA GLY A 155 26.54 -36.65 6.26
C GLY A 155 27.42 -36.19 7.42
N SER A 156 28.22 -35.15 7.22
CA SER A 156 29.04 -34.54 8.29
C SER A 156 28.18 -33.91 9.39
N LEU A 157 28.77 -33.67 10.57
CA LEU A 157 28.05 -32.99 11.67
C LEU A 157 27.59 -31.58 11.28
N ILE A 158 28.38 -30.89 10.46
CA ILE A 158 28.05 -29.54 9.95
C ILE A 158 26.85 -29.61 9.00
N ASP A 159 26.83 -30.58 8.08
CA ASP A 159 25.71 -30.83 7.17
C ASP A 159 24.40 -31.03 7.94
N LYS A 160 24.41 -31.95 8.93
CA LYS A 160 23.26 -32.21 9.79
C LYS A 160 22.80 -30.99 10.59
N PHE A 161 23.74 -30.21 11.13
CA PHE A 161 23.43 -28.99 11.87
C PHE A 161 22.79 -27.93 10.98
N VAL A 162 23.31 -27.71 9.77
CA VAL A 162 22.78 -26.70 8.85
C VAL A 162 21.39 -27.09 8.36
N ILE A 163 21.15 -28.37 8.05
CA ILE A 163 19.80 -28.85 7.71
C ILE A 163 18.85 -28.64 8.88
N PHE A 164 19.26 -29.01 10.10
CA PHE A 164 18.45 -28.80 11.31
C PHE A 164 18.12 -27.32 11.51
N ALA A 165 19.12 -26.44 11.43
CA ALA A 165 18.94 -25.00 11.52
C ALA A 165 17.97 -24.50 10.45
N ALA A 166 18.18 -24.86 9.17
CA ALA A 166 17.30 -24.45 8.08
C ALA A 166 15.82 -24.81 8.33
N VAL A 167 15.56 -26.03 8.84
CA VAL A 167 14.21 -26.45 9.20
C VAL A 167 13.65 -25.60 10.35
N VAL A 168 14.40 -25.44 11.44
CA VAL A 168 13.95 -24.65 12.60
C VAL A 168 13.67 -23.19 12.20
N PHE A 169 14.59 -22.57 11.46
CA PHE A 169 14.46 -21.18 11.02
C PHE A 169 13.36 -20.99 9.96
N SER A 170 13.00 -22.03 9.20
CA SER A 170 11.93 -21.94 8.19
C SER A 170 10.51 -21.83 8.78
N VAL A 171 10.32 -22.30 10.02
CA VAL A 171 8.99 -22.36 10.66
C VAL A 171 8.68 -21.07 11.43
N ILE A 172 9.71 -20.37 11.90
CA ILE A 172 9.54 -19.17 12.71
C ILE A 172 9.31 -17.96 11.78
N PRO A 173 8.27 -17.15 12.02
CA PRO A 173 8.00 -15.98 11.18
C PRO A 173 9.11 -14.92 11.23
N ALA A 174 9.37 -14.26 10.09
CA ALA A 174 10.40 -13.22 10.00
C ALA A 174 10.23 -12.08 11.02
N TRP A 175 8.98 -11.66 11.29
CA TRP A 175 8.68 -10.61 12.26
C TRP A 175 9.10 -10.99 13.69
N PHE A 176 9.11 -12.28 14.04
CA PHE A 176 9.49 -12.75 15.37
C PHE A 176 10.97 -12.49 15.63
N TYR A 177 11.84 -12.84 14.68
CA TYR A 177 13.26 -12.52 14.76
C TYR A 177 13.51 -11.02 14.81
N GLY A 178 12.74 -10.25 14.03
CA GLY A 178 12.82 -8.80 14.04
C GLY A 178 12.66 -8.21 15.45
N ILE A 179 11.75 -8.75 16.26
CA ILE A 179 11.55 -8.29 17.64
C ILE A 179 12.81 -8.50 18.49
N PHE A 180 13.44 -9.68 18.45
CA PHE A 180 14.67 -9.95 19.22
C PHE A 180 15.88 -9.15 18.77
N MET A 181 15.93 -8.75 17.50
CA MET A 181 17.03 -7.92 16.98
C MET A 181 16.87 -6.45 17.34
N ILE A 182 15.65 -6.01 17.69
CA ILE A 182 15.35 -4.63 18.10
C ILE A 182 15.49 -4.46 19.62
N LEU A 183 15.12 -5.48 20.40
CA LEU A 183 15.27 -5.53 21.86
C LEU A 183 16.74 -5.56 22.29
#